data_AF-A0A2G8L6M9-F1
#
_entry.id   AF-A0A2G8L6M9-F1
#
_cell.length_a   1.000
_cell.length_b   1.000
_cell.length_c   1.000
_cell.angle_alpha   90.00
_cell.angle_beta   90.00
_cell.angle_gamma   90.00
#
_symmetry.space_group_name_H-M   'P 1'
#
loop_
_entity.id
_entity.type
_entity.pdbx_description
1 polymer ?
#
loop_
_entity_poly.entity_id
_entity_poly.type
_entity_poly.pdbx_seq_one_letter_code
_entity_poly.pdbx_strand_id
1 'polypeptide(L)'
;MEKDKLPIDRALGVSWCVESDQFQFRVTVNERPYTRKGILSIVASIYDPLGFLAPFVLVAKRILQDLCRMKLAWDDDIPDEHLKCWKRWLLELPKLKDFKVNRCLKSDGYDNVRNTQLHLFSDASESGYGVAAYVRFVNEENQIHCAFVMGKARVAPLKQITIPRLELTAATVSVRLFKSLERDLHIKLDSVTFWTDSTSVIRYVSNSSARYHTFVANRVAIITDTSQPSQWSYVESSENPADDASRGLYADDLIRCHRWILGPDFLWLHENEWPLRQKFERDISLKDPEVKKTATVAATSTNVAQNTMNELISKYSSWLSSSSVTLHGC
;
A
#
# COMPACT_ATOMS: atom_id res chain seq x y z
N MET A 1 40.72 -32.75 -3.84
CA MET A 1 40.59 -31.30 -4.07
C MET A 1 39.21 -30.89 -3.57
N GLU A 2 39.08 -30.66 -2.27
CA GLU A 2 37.94 -29.91 -1.74
C GLU A 2 38.10 -28.48 -2.26
N LYS A 3 37.21 -28.04 -3.14
CA LYS A 3 37.18 -26.64 -3.56
C LYS A 3 36.79 -25.82 -2.34
N ASP A 4 37.62 -24.83 -1.99
CA ASP A 4 37.35 -23.81 -0.99
C ASP A 4 35.94 -23.23 -1.19
N LYS A 5 35.00 -23.61 -0.31
CA LYS A 5 33.69 -22.98 -0.28
C LYS A 5 33.89 -21.53 0.15
N LEU A 6 33.55 -20.59 -0.73
CA LEU A 6 33.56 -19.18 -0.39
C LEU A 6 32.63 -18.91 0.80
N PRO A 7 32.98 -17.98 1.70
CA PRO A 7 32.23 -17.77 2.93
C PRO A 7 30.81 -17.26 2.65
N ILE A 8 29.86 -17.73 3.48
CA ILE A 8 28.55 -17.11 3.61
C ILE A 8 28.71 -15.99 4.63
N ASP A 9 28.61 -14.76 4.18
CA ASP A 9 28.72 -13.60 5.07
C ASP A 9 27.33 -13.11 5.50
N ARG A 10 27.24 -12.53 6.70
CA ARG A 10 26.00 -11.91 7.18
C ARG A 10 26.02 -10.42 6.83
N ALA A 11 25.25 -10.04 5.81
CA ALA A 11 25.03 -8.64 5.49
C ALA A 11 23.76 -8.15 6.19
N LEU A 12 23.93 -7.32 7.23
CA LEU A 12 22.86 -6.65 7.99
C LEU A 12 21.82 -7.56 8.68
N GLY A 13 21.95 -8.89 8.60
CA GLY A 13 21.00 -9.86 9.16
C GLY A 13 20.39 -10.80 8.13
N VAL A 14 20.61 -10.55 6.82
CA VAL A 14 20.33 -11.49 5.72
C VAL A 14 21.62 -12.25 5.40
N SER A 15 21.55 -13.55 5.11
CA SER A 15 22.73 -14.31 4.70
C SER A 15 23.00 -14.03 3.22
N TRP A 16 24.22 -13.64 2.87
CA TRP A 16 24.63 -13.43 1.48
C TRP A 16 25.59 -14.54 1.06
N CYS A 17 25.22 -15.25 -0.01
CA CYS A 17 26.08 -16.24 -0.63
C CYS A 17 26.90 -15.55 -1.73
N VAL A 18 28.17 -15.27 -1.44
CA VAL A 18 29.08 -14.54 -2.33
C VAL A 18 29.30 -15.28 -3.65
N GLU A 19 29.42 -16.62 -3.60
CA GLU A 19 29.65 -17.46 -4.78
C GLU A 19 28.53 -17.36 -5.82
N SER A 20 27.28 -17.26 -5.37
CA SER A 20 26.11 -17.25 -6.25
C SER A 20 25.44 -15.87 -6.36
N ASP A 21 26.04 -14.84 -5.75
CA ASP A 21 25.48 -13.49 -5.57
C ASP A 21 23.99 -13.42 -5.17
N GLN A 22 23.61 -14.24 -4.20
CA GLN A 22 22.21 -14.39 -3.76
C GLN A 22 22.04 -14.18 -2.27
N PHE A 23 20.95 -13.52 -1.90
CA PHE A 23 20.43 -13.52 -0.54
C PHE A 23 19.78 -14.87 -0.22
N GLN A 24 20.04 -15.36 0.99
CA GLN A 24 19.52 -16.60 1.55
C GLN A 24 19.00 -16.34 2.98
N PHE A 25 17.99 -17.11 3.37
CA PHE A 25 17.32 -16.95 4.66
C PHE A 25 17.53 -18.19 5.52
N ARG A 26 18.58 -18.17 6.33
CA ARG A 26 18.86 -19.22 7.32
C ARG A 26 18.40 -18.74 8.69
N VAL A 27 17.16 -19.06 9.04
CA VAL A 27 16.60 -18.67 10.33
C VAL A 27 16.81 -19.79 11.34
N THR A 28 17.65 -19.54 12.35
CA THR A 28 17.81 -20.45 13.49
C THR A 28 16.69 -20.21 14.48
N VAL A 29 15.87 -21.23 14.72
CA VAL A 29 14.79 -21.15 15.71
C VAL A 29 15.37 -21.45 17.09
N ASN A 30 15.44 -20.43 17.93
CA ASN A 30 15.66 -20.65 19.35
C ASN A 30 14.32 -21.05 19.99
N GLU A 31 14.33 -22.06 20.84
CA GLU A 31 13.14 -22.44 21.59
C GLU A 31 12.67 -21.26 22.45
N ARG A 32 11.38 -20.95 22.34
CA ARG A 32 10.70 -19.93 23.13
C ARG A 32 9.40 -20.53 23.68
N PRO A 33 8.96 -20.08 24.87
CA PRO A 33 7.63 -20.42 25.37
C PRO A 33 6.55 -20.08 24.33
N TYR A 34 5.49 -20.88 24.28
CA TYR A 34 4.34 -20.62 23.40
C TYR A 34 3.43 -19.56 23.99
N THR A 35 3.99 -18.38 24.18
CA THR A 35 3.32 -17.17 24.70
C THR A 35 3.34 -16.09 23.64
N ARG A 36 2.52 -15.05 23.81
CA ARG A 36 2.52 -13.90 22.89
C ARG A 36 3.91 -13.28 22.74
N LYS A 37 4.65 -13.18 23.85
CA LYS A 37 6.03 -12.66 23.88
C LYS A 37 6.99 -13.58 23.13
N GLY A 38 6.86 -14.90 23.28
CA GLY A 38 7.67 -15.87 22.55
C GLY A 38 7.49 -15.78 21.04
N ILE A 39 6.23 -15.71 20.58
CA ILE A 39 5.88 -15.51 19.17
C ILE A 39 6.51 -14.22 18.65
N LEU A 40 6.29 -13.09 19.33
CA LEU A 40 6.86 -11.79 18.93
C LEU A 40 8.39 -11.86 18.84
N SER A 41 9.06 -12.51 19.79
CA SER A 41 10.52 -12.66 19.77
C SER A 41 11.01 -13.40 18.51
N ILE A 42 10.30 -14.44 18.07
CA ILE A 42 10.67 -15.22 16.88
C ILE A 42 10.36 -14.43 15.60
N VAL A 43 9.20 -13.77 15.54
CA VAL A 43 8.84 -12.94 14.38
C VAL A 43 9.81 -11.77 14.22
N ALA A 44 10.18 -11.12 15.31
CA ALA A 44 11.12 -10.00 15.30
C ALA A 44 12.57 -10.42 15.01
N SER A 45 12.94 -11.70 15.19
CA SER A 45 14.28 -12.18 14.83
C SER A 45 14.46 -12.40 13.34
N ILE A 46 13.37 -12.39 12.55
CA ILE A 46 13.44 -12.46 11.09
C ILE A 46 13.79 -11.07 10.56
N TYR A 47 15.05 -10.89 10.21
CA TYR A 47 15.52 -9.66 9.59
C TYR A 47 15.24 -9.67 8.09
N ASP A 48 14.26 -8.87 7.66
CA ASP A 48 13.83 -8.75 6.27
C ASP A 48 13.51 -7.27 5.92
N PRO A 49 14.54 -6.43 5.73
CA PRO A 49 14.36 -4.99 5.52
C PRO A 49 13.75 -4.66 4.15
N LEU A 50 13.99 -5.52 3.15
CA LEU A 50 13.48 -5.37 1.79
C LEU A 50 12.13 -6.09 1.58
N GLY A 51 11.66 -6.84 2.57
CA GLY A 51 10.35 -7.48 2.49
C GLY A 51 10.29 -8.66 1.53
N PHE A 52 11.39 -9.37 1.31
CA PHE A 52 11.42 -10.57 0.48
C PHE A 52 10.53 -11.68 1.06
N LEU A 53 10.48 -11.79 2.39
CA LEU A 53 9.67 -12.73 3.15
C LEU A 53 8.35 -12.11 3.64
N ALA A 54 7.98 -10.92 3.17
CA ALA A 54 6.82 -10.19 3.67
C ALA A 54 5.51 -11.01 3.67
N PRO A 55 5.17 -11.77 2.60
CA PRO A 55 4.00 -12.67 2.61
C PRO A 55 4.07 -13.73 3.72
N PHE A 56 5.23 -14.34 3.92
CA PHE A 56 5.44 -15.38 4.92
C PHE A 56 5.36 -14.84 6.36
N VAL A 57 5.99 -13.70 6.60
CA VAL A 57 5.99 -13.04 7.92
C VAL A 57 4.59 -12.51 8.28
N LEU A 58 3.76 -12.16 7.29
CA LEU A 58 2.39 -11.70 7.53
C LEU A 58 1.56 -12.76 8.29
N VAL A 59 1.70 -14.04 7.94
CA VAL A 59 0.97 -15.14 8.57
C VAL A 59 1.21 -15.16 10.09
N ALA A 60 2.47 -15.03 10.51
CA ALA A 60 2.81 -14.97 11.93
C ALA A 60 2.33 -13.67 12.60
N LYS A 61 2.40 -12.53 11.89
CA LYS A 61 1.86 -11.25 12.41
C LYS A 61 0.36 -11.30 12.63
N ARG A 62 -0.38 -12.06 11.82
CA ARG A 62 -1.83 -12.28 12.00
C ARG A 62 -2.11 -13.03 13.29
N ILE A 63 -1.41 -14.15 13.54
CA ILE A 63 -1.51 -14.90 14.80
C ILE A 63 -1.26 -13.96 16.00
N LEU A 64 -0.19 -13.16 15.94
CA LEU A 64 0.12 -12.20 17.01
C LEU A 64 -1.00 -11.16 17.20
N GLN A 65 -1.57 -10.66 16.11
CA GLN A 65 -2.68 -9.71 16.16
C GLN A 65 -3.95 -10.33 16.75
N ASP A 66 -4.27 -11.59 16.42
CA ASP A 66 -5.44 -12.28 16.95
C ASP A 66 -5.30 -12.51 18.46
N LEU A 67 -4.12 -12.90 18.94
CA LEU A 67 -3.83 -12.99 20.39
C LEU A 67 -3.95 -11.63 21.09
N CYS A 68 -3.58 -10.53 20.42
CA CYS A 68 -3.81 -9.18 20.92
C CYS A 68 -5.31 -8.84 20.97
N ARG A 69 -6.10 -9.25 19.97
CA ARG A 69 -7.56 -9.05 19.95
C ARG A 69 -8.24 -9.78 21.11
N MET A 70 -7.74 -10.97 21.46
CA MET A 70 -8.17 -11.75 22.62
C MET A 70 -7.73 -11.17 23.97
N LYS A 71 -6.92 -10.10 23.97
CA LYS A 71 -6.36 -9.47 25.18
C LYS A 71 -5.53 -10.42 26.06
N LEU A 72 -4.90 -11.43 25.44
CA LEU A 72 -4.00 -12.35 26.14
C LEU A 72 -2.81 -11.58 26.76
N ALA A 73 -2.35 -11.94 27.95
CA ALA A 73 -1.16 -11.30 28.51
C ALA A 73 0.11 -11.74 27.77
N TRP A 74 1.25 -11.12 28.11
CA TRP A 74 2.50 -11.37 27.40
C TRP A 74 3.04 -12.79 27.61
N ASP A 75 2.90 -13.31 28.83
CA ASP A 75 3.50 -14.56 29.28
C ASP A 75 2.46 -15.67 29.49
N ASP A 76 1.19 -15.44 29.12
CA ASP A 76 0.15 -16.48 29.11
C ASP A 76 0.37 -17.46 27.96
N ASP A 77 0.03 -18.73 28.19
CA ASP A 77 0.00 -19.75 27.15
C ASP A 77 -1.05 -19.42 26.08
N ILE A 78 -0.69 -19.64 24.81
CA ILE A 78 -1.59 -19.42 23.69
C ILE A 78 -2.65 -20.54 23.60
N PRO A 79 -3.89 -20.24 23.18
CA PRO A 79 -4.93 -21.24 22.98
C PRO A 79 -4.54 -22.31 21.94
N ASP A 80 -5.05 -23.54 22.11
CA ASP A 80 -4.73 -24.69 21.27
C ASP A 80 -4.91 -24.46 19.76
N GLU A 81 -5.94 -23.72 19.37
CA GLU A 81 -6.18 -23.37 17.97
C GLU A 81 -5.02 -22.55 17.38
N HIS A 82 -4.57 -21.52 18.11
CA HIS A 82 -3.47 -20.67 17.70
C HIS A 82 -2.14 -21.41 17.80
N LEU A 83 -1.99 -22.30 18.79
CA LEU A 83 -0.82 -23.15 18.95
C LEU A 83 -0.61 -24.07 17.73
N LYS A 84 -1.68 -24.66 17.19
CA LYS A 84 -1.61 -25.48 15.97
C LYS A 84 -1.12 -24.67 14.78
N CYS A 85 -1.71 -23.50 14.55
CA CYS A 85 -1.30 -22.59 13.47
C CYS A 85 0.14 -22.12 13.63
N TRP A 86 0.54 -21.78 14.85
CA TRP A 86 1.90 -21.35 15.18
C TRP A 86 2.92 -22.46 14.95
N LYS A 87 2.65 -23.68 15.44
CA LYS A 87 3.52 -24.85 15.22
C LYS A 87 3.66 -25.17 13.73
N ARG A 88 2.58 -25.10 12.95
CA ARG A 88 2.64 -25.25 11.50
C ARG A 88 3.58 -24.23 10.86
N TRP A 89 3.43 -22.95 11.20
CA TRP A 89 4.29 -21.90 10.65
C TRP A 89 5.76 -22.07 11.07
N LEU A 90 6.03 -22.50 12.32
CA LEU A 90 7.39 -22.80 12.78
C LEU A 90 8.05 -23.95 12.00
N LEU A 91 7.29 -24.98 11.62
CA LEU A 91 7.80 -26.10 10.82
C LEU A 91 8.18 -25.69 9.39
N GLU A 92 7.59 -24.61 8.87
CA GLU A 92 7.91 -24.05 7.54
C GLU A 92 9.19 -23.21 7.56
N LEU A 93 9.56 -22.65 8.71
CA LEU A 93 10.67 -21.71 8.84
C LEU A 93 12.01 -22.26 8.30
N PRO A 94 12.42 -23.51 8.59
CA PRO A 94 13.67 -24.05 8.08
C PRO A 94 13.71 -24.22 6.56
N LYS A 95 12.55 -24.27 5.90
CA LYS A 95 12.44 -24.40 4.43
C LYS A 95 12.87 -23.11 3.72
N LEU A 96 12.83 -21.97 4.39
CA LEU A 96 13.27 -20.68 3.82
C LEU A 96 14.75 -20.66 3.40
N LYS A 97 15.56 -21.64 3.84
CA LYS A 97 16.93 -21.83 3.34
C LYS A 97 16.98 -22.05 1.82
N ASP A 98 15.90 -22.60 1.26
CA ASP A 98 15.77 -22.91 -0.16
C ASP A 98 15.20 -21.72 -0.96
N PHE A 99 14.70 -20.69 -0.27
CA PHE A 99 14.29 -19.42 -0.86
C PHE A 99 15.50 -18.52 -1.11
N LYS A 100 15.72 -18.15 -2.37
CA LYS A 100 16.87 -17.37 -2.82
C LYS A 100 16.41 -16.19 -3.65
N VAL A 101 17.08 -15.05 -3.47
CA VAL A 101 16.82 -13.83 -4.25
C VAL A 101 18.15 -13.28 -4.73
N ASN A 102 18.25 -12.91 -6.00
CA ASN A 102 19.46 -12.29 -6.53
C ASN A 102 19.70 -10.95 -5.84
N ARG A 103 20.94 -10.69 -5.41
CA ARG A 103 21.29 -9.41 -4.77
C ARG A 103 21.27 -8.28 -5.80
N CYS A 104 21.83 -8.54 -6.98
CA CYS A 104 21.87 -7.55 -8.05
C CYS A 104 20.51 -7.46 -8.75
N LEU A 105 19.98 -6.25 -8.89
CA LEU A 105 18.75 -5.99 -9.63
C LEU A 105 18.94 -6.13 -11.14
N LYS A 106 20.18 -5.98 -11.60
CA LYS A 106 20.58 -6.09 -13.00
C LYS A 106 21.34 -7.40 -13.16
N SER A 107 20.84 -8.31 -14.00
CA SER A 107 21.55 -9.56 -14.32
C SER A 107 22.86 -9.28 -15.10
N ASP A 108 23.83 -10.18 -14.93
CA ASP A 108 25.08 -10.15 -15.68
C ASP A 108 24.82 -10.23 -17.20
N GLY A 109 25.47 -9.36 -17.96
CA GLY A 109 25.30 -9.27 -19.42
C GLY A 109 24.15 -8.38 -19.88
N TYR A 110 23.39 -7.77 -18.97
CA TYR A 110 22.28 -6.89 -19.35
C TYR A 110 22.70 -5.44 -19.62
N ASP A 111 23.72 -5.22 -20.44
CA ASP A 111 24.25 -3.87 -20.72
C ASP A 111 23.39 -3.06 -21.70
N ASN A 112 23.64 -1.75 -21.77
CA ASN A 112 22.92 -0.82 -22.64
C ASN A 112 21.40 -0.78 -22.40
N VAL A 113 21.01 -0.50 -21.16
CA VAL A 113 19.60 -0.30 -20.80
C VAL A 113 19.09 0.99 -21.46
N ARG A 114 18.10 0.86 -22.36
CA ARG A 114 17.44 1.99 -23.02
C ARG A 114 16.21 2.49 -22.28
N ASN A 115 15.59 1.64 -21.47
CA ASN A 115 14.40 1.98 -20.71
C ASN A 115 14.36 1.27 -19.36
N THR A 116 14.11 2.04 -18.30
CA THR A 116 13.96 1.54 -16.93
C THR A 116 12.63 1.99 -16.37
N GLN A 117 11.84 1.04 -15.89
CA GLN A 117 10.48 1.27 -15.40
C GLN A 117 10.35 0.75 -13.97
N LEU A 118 9.66 1.49 -13.11
CA LEU A 118 9.32 1.03 -11.78
C LEU A 118 7.83 0.67 -11.72
N HIS A 119 7.53 -0.54 -11.27
CA HIS A 119 6.18 -1.08 -11.16
C HIS A 119 5.86 -1.36 -9.69
N LEU A 120 4.83 -0.71 -9.14
CA LEU A 120 4.40 -0.94 -7.77
C LEU A 120 2.97 -1.48 -7.76
N PHE A 121 2.82 -2.72 -7.33
CA PHE A 121 1.53 -3.39 -7.17
C PHE A 121 1.05 -3.21 -5.74
N SER A 122 -0.23 -2.92 -5.56
CA SER A 122 -0.84 -2.81 -4.24
C SER A 122 -2.14 -3.58 -4.18
N ASP A 123 -2.38 -4.21 -3.04
CA ASP A 123 -3.58 -4.99 -2.78
C ASP A 123 -3.96 -4.91 -1.30
N ALA A 124 -5.24 -5.14 -1.01
CA ALA A 124 -5.73 -5.35 0.33
C ALA A 124 -6.82 -6.42 0.42
N SER A 125 -6.76 -7.17 1.51
CA SER A 125 -7.76 -8.15 1.92
C SER A 125 -8.18 -7.92 3.38
N GLU A 126 -9.12 -8.73 3.87
CA GLU A 126 -9.49 -8.75 5.28
C GLU A 126 -8.33 -9.13 6.21
N SER A 127 -7.33 -9.84 5.68
CA SER A 127 -6.17 -10.30 6.45
C SER A 127 -5.10 -9.22 6.60
N GLY A 128 -4.92 -8.41 5.57
CA GLY A 128 -3.80 -7.49 5.47
C GLY A 128 -3.82 -6.70 4.18
N TYR A 129 -2.85 -5.81 4.05
CA TYR A 129 -2.62 -5.02 2.85
C TYR A 129 -1.12 -4.96 2.57
N GLY A 130 -0.79 -4.92 1.29
CA GLY A 130 0.59 -5.09 0.86
C GLY A 130 0.93 -4.34 -0.42
N VAL A 131 2.24 -4.26 -0.67
CA VAL A 131 2.81 -3.67 -1.87
C VAL A 131 3.99 -4.52 -2.33
N ALA A 132 4.11 -4.73 -3.63
CA ALA A 132 5.27 -5.34 -4.27
C ALA A 132 5.85 -4.37 -5.32
N ALA A 133 7.13 -4.06 -5.22
CA ALA A 133 7.81 -3.17 -6.16
C ALA A 133 8.84 -3.94 -7.00
N TYR A 134 8.80 -3.72 -8.31
CA TYR A 134 9.69 -4.33 -9.29
C TYR A 134 10.31 -3.25 -10.17
N VAL A 135 11.56 -3.44 -10.54
CA VAL A 135 12.20 -2.68 -11.62
C VAL A 135 12.23 -3.54 -12.87
N ARG A 136 11.84 -2.95 -13.99
CA ARG A 136 11.84 -3.58 -15.31
C ARG A 136 12.83 -2.82 -16.20
N PHE A 137 13.79 -3.54 -16.75
CA PHE A 137 14.79 -3.03 -17.67
C PHE A 137 14.52 -3.55 -19.07
N VAL A 138 14.64 -2.68 -20.07
CA VAL A 138 14.64 -3.04 -21.49
C VAL A 138 15.96 -2.58 -22.08
N ASN A 139 16.69 -3.48 -22.72
CA ASN A 139 17.95 -3.13 -23.40
C ASN A 139 17.72 -2.73 -24.87
N GLU A 140 18.80 -2.36 -25.55
CA GLU A 140 18.78 -2.01 -26.98
C GLU A 140 18.30 -3.15 -27.89
N GLU A 141 18.49 -4.40 -27.48
CA GLU A 141 18.01 -5.61 -28.19
C GLU A 141 16.54 -5.95 -27.92
N ASN A 142 15.83 -5.11 -27.15
CA ASN A 142 14.46 -5.35 -26.68
C ASN A 142 14.30 -6.58 -25.78
N GLN A 143 15.38 -7.12 -25.24
CA GLN A 143 15.26 -8.08 -24.14
C GLN A 143 14.65 -7.37 -22.93
N ILE A 144 14.05 -8.15 -22.03
CA ILE A 144 13.35 -7.65 -20.85
C ILE A 144 13.88 -8.38 -19.62
N HIS A 145 14.19 -7.61 -18.58
CA HIS A 145 14.58 -8.14 -17.28
C HIS A 145 13.75 -7.49 -16.18
N CYS A 146 13.05 -8.28 -15.39
CA CYS A 146 12.32 -7.81 -14.22
C CYS A 146 13.00 -8.30 -12.94
N ALA A 147 13.13 -7.40 -11.95
CA ALA A 147 13.72 -7.71 -10.66
C ALA A 147 12.89 -7.12 -9.52
N PHE A 148 12.62 -7.93 -8.50
CA PHE A 148 11.99 -7.47 -7.26
C PHE A 148 12.92 -6.54 -6.49
N VAL A 149 12.37 -5.40 -6.06
CA VAL A 149 13.11 -4.35 -5.35
C VAL A 149 12.75 -4.36 -3.87
N MET A 150 11.46 -4.28 -3.55
CA MET A 150 10.99 -4.22 -2.17
C MET A 150 9.52 -4.64 -2.05
N GLY A 151 9.22 -5.39 -0.99
CA GLY A 151 7.88 -5.76 -0.59
C GLY A 151 7.50 -5.14 0.76
N LYS A 152 6.22 -4.91 0.98
CA LYS A 152 5.67 -4.54 2.29
C LYS A 152 4.37 -5.31 2.50
N ALA A 153 4.22 -5.90 3.69
CA ALA A 153 3.00 -6.55 4.12
C ALA A 153 2.64 -6.08 5.53
N ARG A 154 1.37 -5.71 5.74
CA ARG A 154 0.85 -5.23 7.02
C ARG A 154 -0.48 -5.91 7.31
N VAL A 155 -0.66 -6.35 8.56
CA VAL A 155 -1.95 -6.87 9.01
C VAL A 155 -3.02 -5.79 8.97
N ALA A 156 -4.25 -6.18 8.65
CA ALA A 156 -5.37 -5.25 8.64
C ALA A 156 -5.55 -4.61 10.03
N PRO A 157 -6.00 -3.36 10.15
CA PRO A 157 -6.18 -2.74 11.46
C PRO A 157 -7.19 -3.51 12.32
N LEU A 158 -6.94 -3.56 13.64
CA LEU A 158 -7.89 -4.17 14.59
C LEU A 158 -9.27 -3.51 14.57
N LYS A 159 -9.31 -2.19 14.34
CA LYS A 159 -10.55 -1.48 14.08
C LYS A 159 -11.00 -1.78 12.65
N GLN A 160 -12.14 -2.44 12.53
CA GLN A 160 -12.71 -2.78 11.24
C GLN A 160 -12.90 -1.53 10.37
N ILE A 161 -12.38 -1.61 9.16
CA ILE A 161 -12.56 -0.63 8.09
C ILE A 161 -13.01 -1.38 6.84
N THR A 162 -13.68 -0.68 5.93
CA THR A 162 -14.22 -1.27 4.70
C THR A 162 -13.08 -1.68 3.75
N ILE A 163 -13.34 -2.66 2.89
CA ILE A 163 -12.37 -3.11 1.87
C ILE A 163 -11.89 -1.94 0.98
N PRO A 164 -12.76 -1.05 0.44
CA PRO A 164 -12.29 0.11 -0.33
C PRO A 164 -11.33 1.03 0.43
N ARG A 165 -11.51 1.18 1.74
CA ARG A 165 -10.60 1.96 2.60
C ARG A 165 -9.27 1.25 2.84
N LEU A 166 -9.26 -0.09 2.87
CA LEU A 166 -8.05 -0.89 2.94
C LEU A 166 -7.28 -0.85 1.64
N GLU A 167 -7.95 -1.03 0.50
CA GLU A 167 -7.37 -0.91 -0.85
C GLU A 167 -6.71 0.47 -1.04
N LEU A 168 -7.42 1.55 -0.68
CA LEU A 168 -6.87 2.91 -0.72
C LEU A 168 -5.70 3.10 0.25
N THR A 169 -5.69 2.37 1.37
CA THR A 169 -4.54 2.36 2.29
C THR A 169 -3.34 1.64 1.68
N ALA A 170 -3.53 0.53 0.97
CA ALA A 170 -2.47 -0.16 0.22
C ALA A 170 -1.87 0.75 -0.85
N ALA A 171 -2.73 1.42 -1.63
CA ALA A 171 -2.34 2.43 -2.62
C ALA A 171 -1.51 3.57 -1.98
N THR A 172 -1.92 4.04 -0.80
CA THR A 172 -1.17 5.06 -0.04
C THR A 172 0.21 4.56 0.43
N VAL A 173 0.32 3.28 0.80
CA VAL A 173 1.63 2.67 1.13
C VAL A 173 2.49 2.58 -0.12
N SER A 174 1.90 2.30 -1.28
CA SER A 174 2.59 2.20 -2.57
C SER A 174 3.29 3.51 -2.93
N VAL A 175 2.60 4.64 -2.91
CA VAL A 175 3.22 5.96 -3.20
C VAL A 175 4.27 6.38 -2.18
N ARG A 176 4.12 5.99 -0.91
CA ARG A 176 5.13 6.24 0.13
C ARG A 176 6.37 5.36 -0.06
N LEU A 177 6.18 4.12 -0.50
CA LEU A 177 7.27 3.24 -0.87
C LEU A 177 8.02 3.83 -2.08
N PHE A 178 7.29 4.27 -3.10
CA PHE A 178 7.88 4.96 -4.26
C PHE A 178 8.77 6.14 -3.84
N LYS A 179 8.29 7.07 -2.99
CA LYS A 179 9.13 8.19 -2.48
C LYS A 179 10.42 7.75 -1.79
N SER A 180 10.40 6.58 -1.15
CA SER A 180 11.62 6.02 -0.52
C SER A 180 12.55 5.44 -1.59
N LEU A 181 12.01 4.69 -2.54
CA LEU A 181 12.77 4.07 -3.63
C LEU A 181 13.36 5.12 -4.57
N GLU A 182 12.62 6.18 -4.91
CA GLU A 182 13.11 7.28 -5.74
C GLU A 182 14.36 7.94 -5.15
N ARG A 183 14.39 8.07 -3.81
CA ARG A 183 15.55 8.60 -3.09
C ARG A 183 16.70 7.58 -2.99
N ASP A 184 16.39 6.32 -2.70
CA ASP A 184 17.38 5.35 -2.23
C ASP A 184 17.88 4.38 -3.31
N LEU A 185 17.14 4.19 -4.41
CA LEU A 185 17.46 3.20 -5.46
C LEU A 185 18.63 3.65 -6.35
N HIS A 186 18.88 4.96 -6.47
CA HIS A 186 19.96 5.54 -7.29
C HIS A 186 20.00 5.04 -8.76
N ILE A 187 18.85 4.65 -9.30
CA ILE A 187 18.67 4.25 -10.69
C ILE A 187 17.80 5.30 -11.38
N LYS A 188 18.19 5.74 -12.58
CA LYS A 188 17.36 6.62 -13.39
C LYS A 188 16.12 5.85 -13.87
N LEU A 189 14.94 6.32 -13.49
CA LEU A 189 13.66 5.77 -13.93
C LEU A 189 13.11 6.60 -15.09
N ASP A 190 12.72 5.95 -16.17
CA ASP A 190 12.05 6.59 -17.31
C ASP A 190 10.52 6.64 -17.11
N SER A 191 9.95 5.67 -16.38
CA SER A 191 8.53 5.66 -16.03
C SER A 191 8.25 4.94 -14.72
N VAL A 192 7.10 5.26 -14.12
CA VAL A 192 6.60 4.63 -12.89
C VAL A 192 5.12 4.34 -13.05
N THR A 193 4.71 3.10 -12.77
CA THR A 193 3.32 2.65 -12.84
C THR A 193 2.87 2.05 -11.51
N PHE A 194 1.71 2.49 -11.02
CA PHE A 194 1.03 1.97 -9.84
C PHE A 194 -0.12 1.05 -10.27
N TRP A 195 -0.07 -0.19 -9.83
CA TRP A 195 -1.04 -1.23 -10.17
C TRP A 195 -1.93 -1.56 -8.96
N THR A 196 -3.21 -1.75 -9.22
CA THR A 196 -4.20 -2.20 -8.23
C THR A 196 -5.35 -2.89 -8.96
N ASP A 197 -5.96 -3.89 -8.34
CA ASP A 197 -7.22 -4.50 -8.78
C ASP A 197 -8.45 -3.78 -8.19
N SER A 198 -8.26 -2.69 -7.45
CA SER A 198 -9.36 -1.89 -6.93
C SER A 198 -9.81 -0.83 -7.92
N THR A 199 -10.96 -1.06 -8.54
CA THR A 199 -11.64 -0.03 -9.35
C THR A 199 -12.03 1.19 -8.52
N SER A 200 -12.28 1.02 -7.21
CA SER A 200 -12.54 2.13 -6.29
C SER A 200 -11.34 3.05 -6.17
N VAL A 201 -10.13 2.49 -6.02
CA VAL A 201 -8.89 3.28 -5.98
C VAL A 201 -8.68 4.01 -7.31
N ILE A 202 -8.81 3.33 -8.44
CA ILE A 202 -8.65 3.95 -9.78
C ILE A 202 -9.60 5.15 -9.94
N ARG A 203 -10.87 4.99 -9.53
CA ARG A 203 -11.86 6.07 -9.58
C ARG A 203 -11.52 7.21 -8.63
N TYR A 204 -11.17 6.91 -7.38
CA TYR A 204 -10.86 7.93 -6.37
C TYR A 204 -9.66 8.79 -6.76
N VAL A 205 -8.62 8.17 -7.33
CA VAL A 205 -7.42 8.87 -7.78
C VAL A 205 -7.68 9.66 -9.07
N SER A 206 -8.53 9.16 -9.96
CA SER A 206 -8.83 9.82 -11.24
C SER A 206 -9.79 11.01 -11.12
N ASN A 207 -10.50 11.12 -10.00
CA ASN A 207 -11.57 12.10 -9.85
C ASN A 207 -11.09 13.35 -9.10
N SER A 208 -11.23 14.50 -9.74
CA SER A 208 -10.85 15.82 -9.21
C SER A 208 -12.03 16.67 -8.69
N SER A 209 -13.26 16.21 -8.85
CA SER A 209 -14.48 16.99 -8.58
C SER A 209 -15.23 16.55 -7.31
N ALA A 210 -15.12 15.28 -6.94
CA ALA A 210 -15.83 14.71 -5.80
C ALA A 210 -15.24 15.19 -4.47
N ARG A 211 -16.14 15.49 -3.51
CA ARG A 211 -15.74 15.82 -2.15
C ARG A 211 -15.85 14.58 -1.27
N TYR A 212 -14.73 13.99 -0.89
CA TYR A 212 -14.76 12.78 -0.05
C TYR A 212 -14.88 13.05 1.45
N HIS A 213 -15.29 12.02 2.18
CA HIS A 213 -15.09 11.93 3.63
C HIS A 213 -13.60 11.93 3.98
N THR A 214 -13.27 12.42 5.18
CA THR A 214 -11.89 12.76 5.60
C THR A 214 -10.89 11.62 5.41
N PHE A 215 -11.28 10.37 5.66
CA PHE A 215 -10.40 9.21 5.51
C PHE A 215 -9.90 9.06 4.07
N VAL A 216 -10.82 9.13 3.10
CA VAL A 216 -10.53 8.99 1.66
C VAL A 216 -9.87 10.26 1.15
N ALA A 217 -10.39 11.45 1.49
CA ALA A 217 -9.82 12.73 1.08
C ALA A 217 -8.32 12.84 1.43
N ASN A 218 -7.95 12.51 2.66
CA ASN A 218 -6.56 12.62 3.11
C ASN A 218 -5.63 11.63 2.38
N ARG A 219 -6.12 10.43 2.03
CA ARG A 219 -5.32 9.42 1.31
C ARG A 219 -5.19 9.72 -0.17
N VAL A 220 -6.28 10.17 -0.79
CA VAL A 220 -6.27 10.65 -2.18
C VAL A 220 -5.28 11.81 -2.30
N ALA A 221 -5.30 12.77 -1.38
CA ALA A 221 -4.32 13.87 -1.36
C ALA A 221 -2.87 13.36 -1.34
N ILE A 222 -2.53 12.41 -0.45
CA ILE A 222 -1.18 11.82 -0.41
C ILE A 222 -0.80 11.17 -1.75
N ILE A 223 -1.75 10.48 -2.39
CA ILE A 223 -1.54 9.82 -3.68
C ILE A 223 -1.32 10.86 -4.79
N THR A 224 -2.19 11.86 -4.89
CA THR A 224 -2.13 12.89 -5.94
C THR A 224 -0.97 13.87 -5.75
N ASP A 225 -0.49 14.07 -4.52
CA ASP A 225 0.72 14.85 -4.23
C ASP A 225 2.02 14.13 -4.63
N THR A 226 1.93 12.84 -4.95
CA THR A 226 3.10 11.98 -5.23
C THR A 226 3.08 11.40 -6.64
N SER A 227 1.90 11.26 -7.24
CA SER A 227 1.70 10.56 -8.51
C SER A 227 0.56 11.18 -9.29
N GLN A 228 0.59 10.99 -10.60
CA GLN A 228 -0.46 11.45 -11.49
C GLN A 228 -1.47 10.33 -11.78
N PRO A 229 -2.75 10.65 -12.03
CA PRO A 229 -3.77 9.65 -12.38
C PRO A 229 -3.38 8.77 -13.58
N SER A 230 -2.61 9.29 -14.54
CA SER A 230 -2.12 8.53 -15.70
C SER A 230 -1.13 7.41 -15.36
N GLN A 231 -0.53 7.45 -14.17
CA GLN A 231 0.39 6.43 -13.67
C GLN A 231 -0.33 5.26 -12.99
N TRP A 232 -1.63 5.39 -12.72
CA TRP A 232 -2.44 4.35 -12.09
C TRP A 232 -3.09 3.47 -13.14
N SER A 233 -2.92 2.16 -13.01
CA SER A 233 -3.47 1.17 -13.92
C SER A 233 -4.11 0.03 -13.15
N TYR A 234 -5.19 -0.49 -13.70
CA TYR A 234 -5.83 -1.68 -13.18
C TYR A 234 -5.04 -2.93 -13.60
N VAL A 235 -5.00 -3.92 -12.72
CA VAL A 235 -4.52 -5.27 -12.99
C VAL A 235 -5.55 -6.26 -12.44
N GLU A 236 -5.75 -7.40 -13.10
CA GLU A 236 -6.61 -8.45 -12.56
C GLU A 236 -5.98 -9.06 -11.29
N SER A 237 -6.79 -9.47 -10.32
CA SER A 237 -6.28 -10.02 -9.05
C SER A 237 -5.36 -11.24 -9.24
N SER A 238 -5.61 -12.08 -10.26
CA SER A 238 -4.74 -13.22 -10.60
C SER A 238 -3.33 -12.81 -11.03
N GLU A 239 -3.21 -11.62 -11.61
CA GLU A 239 -1.94 -11.03 -12.08
C GLU A 239 -1.35 -10.05 -11.05
N ASN A 240 -1.98 -9.87 -9.88
CA ASN A 240 -1.54 -8.94 -8.85
C ASN A 240 -0.67 -9.65 -7.78
N PRO A 241 0.68 -9.54 -7.82
CA PRO A 241 1.55 -10.14 -6.81
C PRO A 241 1.34 -9.57 -5.40
N ALA A 242 0.74 -8.38 -5.26
CA ALA A 242 0.49 -7.80 -3.95
C ALA A 242 -0.59 -8.57 -3.16
N ASP A 243 -1.41 -9.41 -3.83
CA ASP A 243 -2.36 -10.32 -3.19
C ASP A 243 -1.64 -11.30 -2.24
N ASP A 244 -0.45 -11.78 -2.63
CA ASP A 244 0.40 -12.64 -1.79
C ASP A 244 0.81 -11.89 -0.50
N ALA A 245 1.11 -10.59 -0.61
CA ALA A 245 1.45 -9.74 0.55
C ALA A 245 0.25 -9.30 1.37
N SER A 246 -0.98 -9.38 0.86
CA SER A 246 -2.18 -9.01 1.60
C SER A 246 -2.78 -10.22 2.34
N ARG A 247 -2.65 -11.43 1.78
CA ARG A 247 -3.20 -12.68 2.34
C ARG A 247 -2.19 -13.49 3.14
N GLY A 248 -0.94 -13.46 2.70
CA GLY A 248 0.18 -14.23 3.25
C GLY A 248 0.35 -15.61 2.60
N LEU A 249 1.57 -16.13 2.64
CA LEU A 249 1.96 -17.41 2.05
C LEU A 249 2.69 -18.29 3.07
N TYR A 250 2.63 -19.61 2.91
CA TYR A 250 3.56 -20.52 3.60
C TYR A 250 4.88 -20.63 2.82
N ALA A 251 5.91 -21.25 3.42
CA ALA A 251 7.23 -21.27 2.82
C ALA A 251 7.24 -22.06 1.51
N ASP A 252 6.57 -23.22 1.46
CA ASP A 252 6.45 -24.00 0.22
C ASP A 252 5.81 -23.20 -0.92
N ASP A 253 4.75 -22.44 -0.63
CA ASP A 253 4.07 -21.61 -1.63
C ASP A 253 4.97 -20.44 -2.07
N LEU A 254 5.66 -19.79 -1.14
CA LEU A 254 6.58 -18.69 -1.45
C LEU A 254 7.79 -19.17 -2.28
N ILE A 255 8.26 -20.40 -2.06
CA ILE A 255 9.39 -20.99 -2.80
C ILE A 255 8.97 -21.44 -4.20
N ARG A 256 7.77 -22.04 -4.34
CA ARG A 256 7.26 -22.56 -5.62
C ARG A 256 6.61 -21.48 -6.48
N CYS A 257 5.89 -20.55 -5.87
CA CYS A 257 5.22 -19.45 -6.55
C CYS A 257 6.23 -18.33 -6.81
N HIS A 258 6.79 -18.32 -8.03
CA HIS A 258 7.77 -17.32 -8.40
C HIS A 258 7.19 -15.92 -8.64
N ARG A 259 5.85 -15.77 -8.74
CA ARG A 259 5.17 -14.49 -9.02
C ARG A 259 5.58 -13.38 -8.04
N TRP A 260 5.75 -13.70 -6.75
CA TRP A 260 6.17 -12.70 -5.75
C TRP A 260 7.55 -12.11 -6.07
N ILE A 261 8.53 -12.91 -6.50
CA ILE A 261 9.92 -12.46 -6.74
C ILE A 261 10.19 -12.09 -8.19
N LEU A 262 9.62 -12.81 -9.15
CA LEU A 262 9.80 -12.53 -10.58
C LEU A 262 8.81 -11.48 -11.10
N GLY A 263 7.78 -11.16 -10.34
CA GLY A 263 6.66 -10.34 -10.80
C GLY A 263 5.70 -11.14 -11.69
N PRO A 264 4.59 -10.52 -12.13
CA PRO A 264 3.64 -11.16 -13.03
C PRO A 264 4.22 -11.30 -14.44
N ASP A 265 3.77 -12.34 -15.16
CA ASP A 265 4.34 -12.77 -16.44
C ASP A 265 4.32 -11.67 -17.50
N PHE A 266 3.28 -10.83 -17.50
CA PHE A 266 3.18 -9.75 -18.48
C PHE A 266 4.31 -8.71 -18.37
N LEU A 267 4.96 -8.55 -17.21
CA LEU A 267 6.13 -7.67 -17.11
C LEU A 267 7.34 -8.19 -17.87
N TRP A 268 7.37 -9.46 -18.22
CA TRP A 268 8.40 -10.07 -19.06
C TRP A 268 8.08 -10.01 -20.56
N LEU A 269 6.89 -9.53 -20.91
CA LEU A 269 6.44 -9.32 -22.29
C LEU A 269 6.61 -7.87 -22.73
N HIS A 270 6.52 -7.63 -24.03
CA HIS A 270 6.47 -6.27 -24.57
C HIS A 270 5.15 -5.58 -24.17
N GLU A 271 5.17 -4.25 -24.07
CA GLU A 271 4.02 -3.47 -23.57
C GLU A 271 2.76 -3.60 -24.44
N ASN A 272 2.91 -3.92 -25.73
CA ASN A 272 1.81 -4.20 -26.65
C ASN A 272 1.10 -5.54 -26.36
N GLU A 273 1.73 -6.43 -25.59
CA GLU A 273 1.19 -7.73 -25.18
C GLU A 273 0.63 -7.70 -23.77
N TRP A 274 0.71 -6.56 -23.08
CA TRP A 274 0.16 -6.42 -21.73
C TRP A 274 -1.36 -6.55 -21.76
N PRO A 275 -1.97 -7.00 -20.64
CA PRO A 275 -3.42 -6.97 -20.49
C PRO A 275 -3.94 -5.58 -20.85
N LEU A 276 -4.96 -5.55 -21.71
CA LEU A 276 -5.56 -4.29 -22.14
C LEU A 276 -5.99 -3.51 -20.90
N ARG A 277 -5.49 -2.28 -20.76
CA ARG A 277 -5.92 -1.36 -19.71
C ARG A 277 -7.43 -1.18 -19.85
N GLN A 278 -8.20 -1.79 -18.96
CA GLN A 278 -9.64 -1.57 -18.92
C GLN A 278 -9.87 -0.06 -18.74
N LYS A 279 -10.58 0.53 -19.70
CA LYS A 279 -11.02 1.91 -19.61
C LYS A 279 -12.21 1.94 -18.65
N PHE A 280 -11.93 2.05 -17.35
CA PHE A 280 -13.00 2.27 -16.38
C PHE A 280 -13.61 3.64 -16.61
N GLU A 281 -14.93 3.72 -16.50
CA GLU A 281 -15.61 4.98 -16.28
C GLU A 281 -15.02 5.60 -15.00
N ARG A 282 -14.39 6.76 -15.18
CA ARG A 282 -13.74 7.53 -14.10
C ARG A 282 -14.75 8.31 -13.27
N ASP A 283 -16.01 8.26 -13.66
CA ASP A 283 -17.10 8.88 -12.92
C ASP A 283 -17.38 8.10 -11.65
N ILE A 284 -17.54 8.86 -10.56
CA ILE A 284 -17.88 8.31 -9.26
C ILE A 284 -19.37 8.46 -9.08
N SER A 285 -20.02 7.36 -8.69
CA SER A 285 -21.43 7.38 -8.35
C SER A 285 -21.69 8.36 -7.20
N LEU A 286 -22.67 9.24 -7.35
CA LEU A 286 -23.16 10.10 -6.26
C LEU A 286 -23.72 9.29 -5.06
N LYS A 287 -23.95 7.98 -5.25
CA LYS A 287 -24.36 7.05 -4.19
C LYS A 287 -23.19 6.37 -3.49
N ASP A 288 -21.95 6.63 -3.91
CA ASP A 288 -20.76 6.09 -3.23
C ASP A 288 -20.73 6.59 -1.77
N PRO A 289 -20.56 5.69 -0.78
CA PRO A 289 -20.64 6.03 0.64
C PRO A 289 -19.50 6.96 1.11
N GLU A 290 -18.40 7.05 0.34
CA GLU A 290 -17.26 7.91 0.65
C GLU A 290 -17.39 9.31 0.04
N VAL A 291 -18.35 9.53 -0.87
CA VAL A 291 -18.65 10.85 -1.43
C VAL A 291 -19.62 11.60 -0.52
N LYS A 292 -19.22 12.80 -0.09
CA LYS A 292 -20.09 13.70 0.65
C LYS A 292 -21.23 14.14 -0.26
N LYS A 293 -22.46 13.96 0.23
CA LYS A 293 -23.63 14.56 -0.41
C LYS A 293 -23.46 16.08 -0.43
N THR A 294 -23.41 16.66 -1.61
CA THR A 294 -23.49 18.11 -1.76
C THR A 294 -24.88 18.52 -1.28
N ALA A 295 -24.95 19.22 -0.14
CA ALA A 295 -26.18 19.89 0.25
C ALA A 295 -26.43 20.99 -0.79
N THR A 296 -27.42 20.78 -1.66
CA THR A 296 -27.91 21.84 -2.53
C THR A 296 -28.52 22.88 -1.60
N VAL A 297 -27.77 23.93 -1.27
CA VAL A 297 -28.37 25.12 -0.68
C VAL A 297 -29.19 25.73 -1.81
N ALA A 298 -30.48 25.42 -1.84
CA ALA A 298 -31.41 26.20 -2.60
C ALA A 298 -31.36 27.60 -1.97
N ALA A 299 -30.60 28.51 -2.60
CA ALA A 299 -30.79 29.92 -2.36
C ALA A 299 -32.18 30.23 -2.91
N THR A 300 -33.20 30.09 -2.06
CA THR A 300 -34.49 30.69 -2.35
C THR A 300 -34.21 32.18 -2.40
N SER A 301 -34.17 32.76 -3.60
CA SER A 301 -34.45 34.17 -3.74
C SER A 301 -35.89 34.31 -3.27
N THR A 302 -36.09 34.53 -1.97
CA THR A 302 -37.29 35.21 -1.55
C THR A 302 -37.25 36.50 -2.34
N ASN A 303 -38.16 36.66 -3.30
CA ASN A 303 -38.62 37.99 -3.64
C ASN A 303 -38.90 38.62 -2.30
N VAL A 304 -38.01 39.52 -1.88
CA VAL A 304 -38.26 40.40 -0.76
C VAL A 304 -39.48 41.17 -1.23
N ALA A 305 -40.66 40.64 -0.95
CA ALA A 305 -41.86 41.42 -0.87
C ALA A 305 -41.44 42.59 0.01
N GLN A 306 -41.46 43.76 -0.61
CA GLN A 306 -40.92 44.97 -0.05
C GLN A 306 -41.23 45.05 1.45
N ASN A 307 -40.15 45.19 2.21
CA ASN A 307 -40.07 46.19 3.24
C ASN A 307 -40.92 46.05 4.50
N THR A 308 -41.25 44.88 5.06
CA THR A 308 -41.82 44.92 6.44
C THR A 308 -40.76 45.36 7.47
N MET A 309 -39.52 44.85 7.34
CA MET A 309 -38.43 45.20 8.26
C MET A 309 -37.84 46.59 7.96
N ASN A 310 -37.77 46.98 6.68
CA ASN A 310 -37.37 48.33 6.28
C ASN A 310 -38.44 49.39 6.59
N GLU A 311 -39.74 49.06 6.54
CA GLU A 311 -40.82 49.96 7.01
C GLU A 311 -40.79 50.13 8.53
N LEU A 312 -40.49 49.06 9.28
CA LEU A 312 -40.32 49.16 10.73
C LEU A 312 -39.12 50.06 11.07
N ILE A 313 -37.98 49.88 10.39
CA ILE A 313 -36.80 50.72 10.59
C ILE A 313 -37.10 52.18 10.19
N SER A 314 -37.79 52.42 9.07
CA SER A 314 -38.13 53.78 8.63
C SER A 314 -39.14 54.49 9.57
N LYS A 315 -40.12 53.76 10.13
CA LYS A 315 -41.08 54.28 11.11
C LYS A 315 -40.43 54.72 12.42
N TYR A 316 -39.36 54.07 12.86
CA TYR A 316 -38.66 54.45 14.10
C TYR A 316 -37.59 55.53 13.89
N SER A 317 -37.08 55.71 12.67
CA SER A 317 -36.14 56.80 12.34
C SER A 317 -36.79 58.19 12.22
N SER A 318 -38.10 58.30 11.99
CA SER A 318 -38.79 59.60 11.94
C SER A 318 -39.09 60.19 13.33
N TRP A 319 -39.05 59.40 14.40
CA TRP A 319 -39.17 59.87 15.79
C TRP A 319 -37.90 60.58 16.30
N LEU A 320 -36.73 60.28 15.73
CA LEU A 320 -35.44 60.91 16.09
C LEU A 320 -35.14 62.19 15.29
N SER A 321 -35.94 62.53 14.26
CA SER A 321 -35.75 63.77 13.48
C SER A 321 -36.66 64.94 13.91
N SER A 322 -37.58 64.73 14.85
CA SER A 322 -38.45 65.78 15.43
C SER A 322 -37.97 66.21 16.83
N SER A 323 -36.68 66.49 16.98
CA SER A 323 -36.10 67.14 18.17
C SER A 323 -34.83 67.91 17.82
N SER A 324 -34.94 68.81 16.84
CA SER A 324 -33.99 69.92 16.66
C SER A 324 -34.80 71.21 16.54
N VAL A 325 -35.37 71.64 17.67
CA VAL A 325 -35.90 73.00 17.82
C VAL A 325 -34.71 73.94 17.99
N THR A 326 -34.73 74.94 17.13
CA THR A 326 -33.85 76.08 16.94
C THR A 326 -33.47 76.79 18.24
N LEU A 327 -32.17 76.96 18.49
CA LEU A 327 -31.63 78.03 19.32
C LEU A 327 -31.74 79.34 18.51
N HIS A 328 -32.55 80.30 18.98
CA HIS A 328 -32.44 81.72 18.63
C HIS A 328 -31.95 82.46 19.88
N GLY A 329 -30.86 83.22 19.72
CA GLY A 329 -30.23 83.98 20.78
C GLY A 329 -30.95 85.27 21.13
N CYS A 330 -30.83 85.64 22.41
CA CYS A 330 -30.40 86.93 22.93
C CYS A 330 -29.73 86.67 24.28
#